data_AF-A0A3P8W0H1-F1
#
_entry.id   AF-A0A3P8W0H1-F1
#
_cell.length_a   1.000
_cell.length_b   1.000
_cell.length_c   1.000
_cell.angle_alpha   90.00
_cell.angle_beta   90.00
_cell.angle_gamma   90.00
#
_symmetry.space_group_name_H-M   'P 1'
#
loop_
_entity.id
_entity.type
_entity.pdbx_description
1 polymer ?
#
loop_
_entity_poly.entity_id
_entity_poly.type
_entity_poly.pdbx_seq_one_letter_code
_entity_poly.pdbx_strand_id
1 'polypeptide(L)' 'MRTHALEKGFTLNEYTIRLIGVTSVAGEPLFVDSKRDIFEYIDYRYREPKDRSE' A
#
# COMPACT_ATOMS: atom_id res chain seq x y z
N MET A 1 -8.16 -2.43 -1.35
CA MET A 1 -6.87 -1.77 -1.01
C MET A 1 -5.65 -2.61 -1.40
N ARG A 2 -5.50 -3.85 -0.91
CA ARG A 2 -4.35 -4.73 -1.27
C ARG A 2 -4.25 -5.01 -2.78
N THR A 3 -5.36 -5.30 -3.45
CA THR A 3 -5.38 -5.50 -4.90
C THR A 3 -4.89 -4.27 -5.67
N HIS A 4 -5.31 -3.08 -5.26
CA HIS A 4 -4.87 -1.83 -5.89
C HIS A 4 -3.37 -1.55 -5.67
N ALA A 5 -2.86 -1.90 -4.48
CA ALA A 5 -1.42 -1.84 -4.23
C ALA A 5 -0.66 -2.72 -5.24
N LEU A 6 -1.13 -3.96 -5.47
CA LEU A 6 -0.50 -4.88 -6.43
C LEU A 6 -0.52 -4.32 -7.87
N GLU A 7 -1.63 -3.71 -8.30
CA GLU A 7 -1.73 -3.05 -9.61
C GLU A 7 -0.74 -1.90 -9.77
N LYS A 8 -0.46 -1.19 -8.67
CA LYS A 8 0.54 -0.11 -8.61
C LYS A 8 1.97 -0.63 -8.42
N GLY A 9 2.18 -1.94 -8.33
CA GLY A 9 3.50 -2.54 -8.12
C GLY A 9 3.96 -2.50 -6.66
N PHE A 10 3.04 -2.49 -5.69
CA PHE A 10 3.32 -2.56 -4.27
C PHE A 10 2.66 -3.79 -3.64
N THR A 11 3.34 -4.43 -2.70
CA THR A 11 2.72 -5.40 -1.81
C THR A 11 2.41 -4.73 -0.48
N LEU A 12 1.18 -4.94 0.01
CA LEU A 12 0.70 -4.36 1.25
C LEU A 12 0.33 -5.47 2.24
N ASN A 13 1.09 -5.55 3.33
CA ASN A 13 0.88 -6.50 4.42
C ASN A 13 0.44 -5.73 5.68
N GLU A 14 0.10 -6.44 6.76
CA GLU A 14 -0.23 -5.82 8.05
C GLU A 14 0.96 -5.12 8.71
N TYR A 15 2.19 -5.49 8.34
CA TYR A 15 3.41 -4.94 8.93
C TYR A 15 4.06 -3.84 8.08
N THR A 16 4.06 -4.00 6.75
CA THR A 16 4.85 -3.15 5.85
C THR A 16 4.20 -3.04 4.47
N ILE A 17 4.48 -1.93 3.78
CA ILE A 17 4.31 -1.81 2.33
C ILE A 17 5.69 -1.95 1.69
N ARG A 18 5.78 -2.75 0.62
CA ARG A 18 7.04 -2.97 -0.09
C ARG A 18 6.82 -2.78 -1.59
N LEU A 19 7.81 -2.23 -2.27
CA LEU A 19 7.80 -2.17 -3.73
C LEU A 19 7.99 -3.59 -4.29
N ILE A 20 7.19 -3.97 -5.27
CA ILE A 20 7.35 -5.19 -6.05
C ILE A 20 8.14 -4.82 -7.31
N GLY A 21 9.35 -5.36 -7.43
CA GLY A 21 10.15 -5.18 -8.64
C GLY A 21 9.60 -5.98 -9.83
N VAL A 22 10.17 -5.75 -11.01
CA VAL A 22 9.81 -6.44 -12.27
C VAL A 22 9.97 -7.97 -12.18
N THR A 23 10.80 -8.44 -11.25
CA THR A 23 11.02 -9.86 -10.92
C THR A 23 9.99 -10.46 -9.94
N SER A 24 8.93 -9.73 -9.59
CA SER A 24 7.93 -10.13 -8.58
C SER A 24 8.51 -10.37 -7.17
N VAL A 25 9.72 -9.86 -6.92
CA VAL A 25 10.37 -9.91 -5.60
C VAL A 25 9.99 -8.66 -4.81
N ALA A 26 9.48 -8.85 -3.59
CA ALA A 26 9.23 -7.76 -2.66
C ALA A 26 10.56 -7.18 -2.19
N GLY A 27 10.79 -5.92 -2.50
CA GLY A 27 12.00 -5.17 -2.11
C GLY A 27 11.98 -4.76 -0.65
N GLU A 28 12.72 -3.69 -0.36
CA GLU A 28 12.80 -3.13 0.99
C GLU A 28 11.46 -2.53 1.44
N PRO A 29 11.15 -2.61 2.75
CA PRO A 29 9.98 -1.96 3.31
C PRO A 29 10.11 -0.45 3.23
N LEU A 30 9.06 0.19 2.74
CA LEU A 30 8.98 1.65 2.74
C LEU A 30 8.68 2.14 4.15
N PHE A 31 9.22 3.31 4.48
CA PHE A 31 8.93 3.98 5.73
C PHE A 31 7.47 4.46 5.72
N VAL A 32 6.71 4.06 6.73
CA VAL A 32 5.31 4.41 6.91
C VAL A 32 5.17 4.93 8.33
N ASP A 33 5.02 6.25 8.47
CA ASP A 33 4.75 6.88 9.76
C ASP A 33 3.26 6.80 10.10
N SER A 34 2.41 7.00 9.09
CA SER A 34 0.97 7.06 9.26
C SER A 34 0.22 6.26 8.19
N LYS A 35 -1.03 5.90 8.49
CA LYS A 35 -1.89 5.23 7.50
C LYS A 35 -2.01 6.02 6.20
N ARG A 36 -1.92 7.35 6.25
CA ARG A 36 -1.98 8.25 5.09
C ARG A 36 -0.84 8.01 4.10
N ASP A 37 0.39 7.77 4.57
CA ASP A 37 1.52 7.43 3.69
C ASP A 37 1.19 6.23 2.80
N ILE A 38 0.52 5.21 3.37
CA ILE A 38 0.10 4.04 2.59
C ILE A 38 -0.80 4.46 1.43
N PHE A 39 -1.78 5.34 1.68
CA PHE A 39 -2.69 5.85 0.64
C PHE A 39 -1.94 6.64 -0.42
N GLU A 40 -0.95 7.43 -0.02
CA GLU A 40 -0.13 8.23 -0.93
C GLU A 40 0.75 7.35 -1.82
N TYR A 41 1.39 6.31 -1.28
CA TYR A 41 2.21 5.37 -2.05
C TYR A 41 1.43 4.62 -3.11
N ILE A 42 0.21 4.18 -2.80
CA ILE A 42 -0.65 3.50 -3.77
C ILE A 42 -1.50 4.47 -4.60
N ASP A 43 -1.20 5.77 -4.52
CA ASP A 43 -1.90 6.83 -5.25
C ASP A 43 -3.43 6.72 -5.13
N TYR A 44 -3.88 6.45 -3.91
CA TYR A 44 -5.27 6.17 -3.57
C TYR A 44 -5.83 7.28 -2.69
N ARG A 45 -7.07 7.68 -2.98
CA ARG A 45 -7.72 8.74 -2.18
C ARG A 45 -7.87 8.27 -0.73
N TYR A 46 -7.35 9.04 0.22
CA TYR A 46 -7.53 8.75 1.63
C TYR A 46 -9.03 8.70 1.95
N ARG A 47 -9.51 7.54 2.38
CA ARG A 47 -10.87 7.35 2.89
C ARG A 47 -10.83 7.20 4.39
N GLU A 48 -11.72 7.87 5.11
CA GLU A 48 -11.85 7.67 6.54
C GLU A 48 -12.28 6.24 6.87
N PRO A 49 -11.95 5.71 8.06
CA PRO A 49 -12.34 4.36 8.47
C PRO A 49 -13.84 4.11 8.34
N LYS A 50 -14.65 5.15 8.54
CA LYS A 50 -16.11 5.11 8.46
C LYS A 50 -16.63 4.88 7.03
N ASP A 51 -15.90 5.33 6.02
CA ASP A 51 -16.20 5.16 4.59
C ASP A 51 -15.63 3.84 4.01
N ARG A 52 -15.09 2.97 4.87
CA ARG A 52 -14.51 1.66 4.48
C ARG A 52 -15.35 0.47 4.94
N SER A 53 -16.54 0.70 5.48
CA SER A 53 -17.50 -0.36 5.78
C SER A 53 -18.12 -0.83 4.46
N GLU A 54 -17.45 -1.78 3.82
CA GLU A 54 -17.98 -2.60 2.71
C GLU A 54 -18.57 -3.90 3.27
#